data_AF-A0A9D5XT13-F1
#
_entry.id   AF-A0A9D5XT13-F1
#
_cell.length_a   1.000
_cell.length_b   1.000
_cell.length_c   1.000
_cell.angle_alpha   90.00
_cell.angle_beta   90.00
_cell.angle_gamma   90.00
#
_symmetry.space_group_name_H-M   'P 1'
#
loop_
_entity.id
_entity.type
_entity.pdbx_description
1 polymer ?
#
loop_
_entity_poly.entity_id
_entity_poly.type
_entity_poly.pdbx_seq_one_letter_code
_entity_poly.pdbx_strand_id
1 'polypeptide(L)'
;MPGRLNTLLPPALLDDPVQAATELPRALITRANFIPGVRHRLGWRGVRDCAKGQGGLTAKITGRPGVYGLRPLNAVNLDGEGLAAFGITYFPDPDEELVELFSVQAGIIAQAPDYLDRVREFTLHADLCALFTVAVLEARFRPEGPGASLALTGPEHDRVIALDGVVVDTENGPVQAVPAGGADQDLPAFDTALPFFHAMAASASYCIGEGPQSLTRHTRPGMLRVYGGETGLRSEPSPDIRDIRLALGWGMDVPENPDVPERDLCWNAPDPVPEEFADAPWLTADLPGAANSLDKRTMGIEDKPRLILLTGFLGSGKTSFLARFIEDQAARNGFVAVVQNEIGEKGLDGKLLGQQYAVTEVDEGCVCCTLSGSLRLALSGILSEFQPDFVVLETTGLANPANLLSEIADLDDMLEFASVTTVVDAACGPAALDAHEVARSQARLADILLLNKTDLAADSDLDEIETRLRTLNPTADIHRTNHGSVPSTALYGVNFRKRLNRPAPVLPTLGRHATHEDDAIQSSLVEIDAPLDRRSFTAAVADLPGQVLRAKGVVRFQDADEPEIFQYVPGHYALTPAGDAEECFLIVIGRDAPRIAGEFRARIGA
;
A
#
# COMPACT_ATOMS: atom_id res chain seq x y z
N MET A 1 -11.67 30.44 6.13
CA MET A 1 -11.62 29.32 7.10
C MET A 1 -10.16 29.16 7.50
N PRO A 2 -9.79 29.14 8.80
CA PRO A 2 -8.39 28.93 9.17
C PRO A 2 -7.91 27.57 8.64
N GLY A 3 -6.72 27.56 8.02
CA GLY A 3 -6.28 26.60 7.01
C GLY A 3 -6.14 25.15 7.44
N ARG A 4 -6.38 24.24 6.49
CA ARG A 4 -6.26 22.77 6.64
C ARG A 4 -4.81 22.30 6.92
N LEU A 5 -3.83 23.20 6.94
CA LEU A 5 -2.45 22.89 7.29
C LEU A 5 -2.30 22.26 8.69
N ASN A 6 -3.15 22.65 9.66
CA ASN A 6 -3.19 22.02 11.00
C ASN A 6 -3.76 20.59 10.99
N THR A 7 -4.41 20.17 9.89
CA THR A 7 -4.89 18.79 9.68
C THR A 7 -3.91 17.93 8.88
N LEU A 8 -2.86 18.55 8.33
CA LEU A 8 -1.85 17.90 7.51
C LEU A 8 -0.76 17.26 8.37
N LEU A 9 -0.40 17.93 9.46
CA LEU A 9 0.61 17.46 10.41
C LEU A 9 -0.04 17.10 11.76
N PRO A 10 0.45 16.07 12.48
CA PRO A 10 0.01 15.75 13.82
C PRO A 10 0.08 16.97 14.76
N PRO A 11 -0.88 17.15 15.68
CA PRO A 11 -0.86 18.28 16.62
C PRO A 11 0.46 18.41 17.39
N ALA A 12 1.09 17.30 17.75
CA ALA A 12 2.37 17.28 18.44
C ALA A 12 3.55 17.86 17.62
N LEU A 13 3.45 17.87 16.29
CA LEU A 13 4.47 18.47 15.42
C LEU A 13 4.22 19.96 15.18
N LEU A 14 2.99 20.45 15.38
CA LEU A 14 2.67 21.87 15.15
C LEU A 14 3.41 22.79 16.15
N ASP A 15 3.74 22.27 17.33
CA ASP A 15 4.51 22.98 18.36
C ASP A 15 6.04 22.91 18.13
N ASP A 16 6.52 22.09 17.19
CA ASP A 16 7.93 21.99 16.79
C ASP A 16 8.08 22.38 15.30
N PRO A 17 8.37 23.66 14.99
CA PRO A 17 8.41 24.13 13.60
C PRO A 17 9.44 23.39 12.75
N VAL A 18 10.57 22.98 13.33
CA VAL A 18 11.65 22.29 12.60
C VAL A 18 11.21 20.89 12.19
N GLN A 19 10.59 20.14 13.12
CA GLN A 19 10.04 18.83 12.78
C GLN A 19 8.85 18.93 11.82
N ALA A 20 7.98 19.93 11.99
CA ALA A 20 6.89 20.20 11.06
C ALA A 20 7.41 20.43 9.63
N ALA A 21 8.42 21.27 9.45
CA ALA A 21 9.05 21.51 8.15
C ALA A 21 9.71 20.25 7.57
N THR A 22 10.29 19.40 8.43
CA THR A 22 10.93 18.14 8.03
C THR A 22 9.91 17.10 7.55
N GLU A 23 8.76 16.99 8.22
CA GLU A 23 7.72 16.02 7.87
C GLU A 23 6.76 16.52 6.77
N LEU A 24 6.72 17.83 6.51
CA LEU A 24 5.79 18.43 5.57
C LEU A 24 5.80 17.77 4.17
N PRO A 25 6.94 17.59 3.47
CA PRO A 25 6.93 16.94 2.15
C PRO A 25 6.37 15.51 2.19
N ARG A 26 6.70 14.74 3.24
CA ARG A 26 6.22 13.37 3.40
C ARG A 26 4.71 13.33 3.66
N ALA A 27 4.20 14.24 4.48
CA ALA A 27 2.76 14.37 4.74
C ALA A 27 1.99 14.72 3.46
N LEU A 28 2.52 15.66 2.66
CA LEU A 28 1.93 16.05 1.38
C LEU A 28 1.89 14.88 0.39
N ILE A 29 3.01 14.18 0.21
CA ILE A 29 3.09 13.03 -0.71
C ILE A 29 2.13 11.93 -0.25
N THR A 30 2.16 11.57 1.03
CA THR A 30 1.31 10.50 1.58
C THR A 30 -0.16 10.80 1.35
N ARG A 31 -0.60 12.03 1.66
CA ARG A 31 -2.00 12.44 1.50
C ARG A 31 -2.43 12.54 0.04
N ALA A 32 -1.57 13.03 -0.85
CA ALA A 32 -1.82 13.09 -2.28
C ALA A 32 -1.90 11.70 -2.94
N ASN A 33 -1.13 10.74 -2.44
CA ASN A 33 -1.11 9.37 -2.95
C ASN A 33 -2.17 8.47 -2.32
N PHE A 34 -2.86 8.95 -1.28
CA PHE A 34 -3.91 8.23 -0.58
C PHE A 34 -5.14 7.95 -1.45
N ILE A 35 -5.48 8.86 -2.39
CA ILE A 35 -6.63 8.73 -3.28
C ILE A 35 -6.14 8.38 -4.70
N PRO A 36 -6.39 7.15 -5.21
CA PRO A 36 -5.79 6.65 -6.44
C PRO A 36 -6.04 7.49 -7.70
N GLY A 37 -7.16 8.20 -7.79
CA GLY A 37 -7.44 9.05 -8.95
C GLY A 37 -7.08 10.53 -8.76
N VAL A 38 -6.70 10.93 -7.55
CA VAL A 38 -6.01 12.20 -7.28
C VAL A 38 -4.53 12.07 -7.60
N ARG A 39 -3.87 10.97 -7.19
CA ARG A 39 -2.42 10.79 -7.36
C ARG A 39 -1.95 10.95 -8.81
N HIS A 40 -2.62 10.30 -9.76
CA HIS A 40 -2.22 10.32 -11.18
C HIS A 40 -2.43 11.70 -11.81
N ARG A 41 -3.40 12.47 -11.31
CA ARG A 41 -3.68 13.84 -11.79
C ARG A 41 -2.72 14.86 -11.23
N LEU A 42 -2.23 14.62 -10.01
CA LEU A 42 -1.14 15.38 -9.40
C LEU A 42 0.24 15.00 -9.99
N GLY A 43 0.29 14.03 -10.90
CA GLY A 43 1.51 13.62 -11.59
C GLY A 43 2.22 12.42 -10.97
N TRP A 44 1.79 11.90 -9.81
CA TRP A 44 2.39 10.73 -9.17
C TRP A 44 2.00 9.43 -9.87
N ARG A 45 2.99 8.54 -10.09
CA ARG A 45 2.78 7.18 -10.60
C ARG A 45 3.04 6.10 -9.56
N GLY A 46 3.91 6.38 -8.60
CA GLY A 46 4.21 5.49 -7.48
C GLY A 46 5.16 6.18 -6.51
N VAL A 47 5.06 5.84 -5.24
CA VAL A 47 5.90 6.36 -4.16
C VAL A 47 6.27 5.21 -3.25
N ARG A 48 7.50 5.20 -2.76
CA ARG A 48 7.99 4.20 -1.81
C ARG A 48 8.96 4.83 -0.82
N ASP A 49 8.76 4.56 0.47
CA ASP A 49 9.73 4.88 1.52
C ASP A 49 10.97 3.96 1.44
N CYS A 50 12.14 4.54 1.73
CA CYS A 50 13.38 3.79 1.92
C CYS A 50 13.39 3.18 3.32
N ALA A 51 13.13 1.87 3.44
CA ALA A 51 12.87 1.22 4.72
C ALA A 51 14.12 1.02 5.59
N LYS A 52 15.32 1.05 4.98
CA LYS A 52 16.57 0.65 5.66
C LYS A 52 17.56 1.80 5.90
N GLY A 53 17.24 3.04 5.51
CA GLY A 53 18.16 4.19 5.51
C GLY A 53 17.81 5.35 6.46
N GLN A 54 18.51 6.49 6.31
CA GLN A 54 18.35 7.72 7.13
C GLN A 54 17.11 8.55 6.79
N GLY A 55 16.00 7.91 6.45
CA GLY A 55 14.81 8.57 5.92
C GLY A 55 15.00 9.02 4.47
N GLY A 56 13.95 8.87 3.66
CA GLY A 56 13.96 9.24 2.25
C GLY A 56 12.90 8.48 1.47
N LEU A 57 12.52 9.02 0.32
CA LEU A 57 11.45 8.48 -0.51
C LEU A 57 11.94 8.34 -1.94
N THR A 58 11.44 7.33 -2.64
CA THR A 58 11.54 7.21 -4.10
C THR A 58 10.17 7.44 -4.70
N ALA A 59 10.12 8.07 -5.87
CA ALA A 59 8.88 8.37 -6.56
C ALA A 59 9.01 8.28 -8.08
N LYS A 60 7.95 7.83 -8.73
CA LYS A 60 7.79 7.92 -10.19
C LYS A 60 6.83 9.05 -10.51
N ILE A 61 7.20 9.88 -11.49
CA ILE A 61 6.41 11.02 -11.96
C ILE A 61 5.97 10.79 -13.40
N THR A 62 4.77 11.25 -13.73
CA THR A 62 4.19 11.12 -15.08
C THR A 62 5.04 11.87 -16.10
N GLY A 63 5.29 11.23 -17.25
CA GLY A 63 6.11 11.82 -18.32
C GLY A 63 7.63 11.68 -18.11
N ARG A 64 8.06 11.02 -17.03
CA ARG A 64 9.48 10.71 -16.76
C ARG A 64 9.66 9.20 -16.59
N PRO A 65 10.54 8.53 -17.35
CA PRO A 65 10.74 7.09 -17.23
C PRO A 65 11.52 6.71 -15.97
N GLY A 66 12.47 7.56 -15.56
CA GLY A 66 13.32 7.39 -14.38
C GLY A 66 12.58 7.52 -13.04
N VAL A 67 13.36 7.40 -11.97
CA VAL A 67 12.89 7.42 -10.57
C VAL A 67 13.48 8.63 -9.86
N TYR A 68 12.64 9.44 -9.21
CA TYR A 68 13.10 10.50 -8.32
C TYR A 68 13.38 9.95 -6.93
N GLY A 69 14.39 10.48 -6.26
CA GLY A 69 14.61 10.28 -4.83
C GLY A 69 14.58 11.60 -4.08
N LEU A 70 13.98 11.62 -2.89
CA LEU A 70 13.96 12.75 -1.98
C LEU A 70 14.61 12.34 -0.66
N ARG A 71 15.66 13.06 -0.22
CA ARG A 71 16.40 12.75 1.01
C ARG A 71 16.59 14.01 1.85
N PRO A 72 16.32 13.98 3.17
CA PRO A 72 16.59 15.11 4.04
C PRO A 72 18.09 15.43 4.09
N LEU A 73 18.44 16.72 4.09
CA LEU A 73 19.81 17.22 4.18
C LEU A 73 20.06 17.87 5.54
N ASN A 74 19.27 18.90 5.86
CA ASN A 74 19.35 19.65 7.10
C ASN A 74 18.01 20.32 7.43
N ALA A 75 17.83 20.71 8.69
CA ALA A 75 16.69 21.50 9.12
C ALA A 75 17.11 22.48 10.22
N VAL A 76 16.52 23.67 10.22
CA VAL A 76 16.85 24.79 11.11
C VAL A 76 15.59 25.54 11.52
N ASN A 77 15.66 26.23 12.67
CA ASN A 77 14.65 27.21 13.09
C ASN A 77 15.14 28.60 12.71
N LEU A 78 14.33 29.35 11.96
CA LEU A 78 14.57 30.73 11.54
C LEU A 78 13.47 31.60 12.14
N ASP A 79 13.77 32.32 13.21
CA ASP A 79 12.86 33.28 13.86
C ASP A 79 11.45 32.72 14.17
N GLY A 80 11.37 31.45 14.59
CA GLY A 80 10.11 30.77 14.92
C GLY A 80 9.51 29.98 13.76
N GLU A 81 10.10 30.04 12.57
CA GLU A 81 9.73 29.24 11.40
C GLU A 81 10.67 28.05 11.24
N GLY A 82 10.13 26.90 10.84
CA GLY A 82 10.95 25.76 10.48
C GLY A 82 11.35 25.85 9.03
N LEU A 83 12.60 25.54 8.72
CA LEU A 83 13.10 25.35 7.36
C LEU A 83 13.81 23.99 7.30
N ALA A 84 13.38 23.12 6.40
CA ALA A 84 14.04 21.86 6.08
C ALA A 84 14.44 21.83 4.60
N ALA A 85 15.65 21.35 4.30
CA ALA A 85 16.12 21.16 2.93
C ALA A 85 16.30 19.68 2.60
N PHE A 86 16.00 19.32 1.36
CA PHE A 86 16.01 17.96 0.86
C PHE A 86 16.71 17.91 -0.49
N GLY A 87 17.59 16.92 -0.68
CA GLY A 87 18.19 16.65 -1.99
C GLY A 87 17.17 15.93 -2.87
N ILE A 88 16.93 16.47 -4.05
CA ILE A 88 16.21 15.80 -5.13
C ILE A 88 17.25 15.09 -6.00
N THR A 89 17.10 13.79 -6.12
CA THR A 89 17.88 12.93 -7.01
C THR A 89 17.00 12.47 -8.17
N TYR A 90 17.57 12.34 -9.37
CA TYR A 90 16.92 11.70 -10.50
C TYR A 90 17.77 10.54 -10.99
N PHE A 91 17.22 9.33 -10.86
CA PHE A 91 17.79 8.08 -11.32
C PHE A 91 17.20 7.77 -12.70
N PRO A 92 17.90 8.09 -13.80
CA PRO A 92 17.39 7.85 -15.15
C PRO A 92 17.15 6.37 -15.37
N ASP A 93 16.20 6.06 -16.26
CA ASP A 93 16.08 4.71 -16.81
C ASP A 93 17.33 4.41 -17.66
N PRO A 94 17.91 3.21 -17.62
CA PRO A 94 19.16 2.91 -18.36
C PRO A 94 19.07 3.15 -19.87
N ASP A 95 17.86 3.11 -20.43
CA ASP A 95 17.61 3.36 -21.86
C ASP A 95 17.23 4.82 -22.17
N GLU A 96 17.25 5.72 -21.17
CA GLU A 96 16.91 7.13 -21.34
C GLU A 96 18.09 7.92 -21.94
N GLU A 97 17.83 8.76 -22.94
CA GLU A 97 18.87 9.65 -23.53
C GLU A 97 19.52 10.57 -22.48
N LEU A 98 18.80 10.87 -21.39
CA LEU A 98 19.31 11.70 -20.30
C LEU A 98 20.54 11.08 -19.61
N VAL A 99 20.72 9.75 -19.67
CA VAL A 99 21.90 9.07 -19.10
C VAL A 99 23.20 9.64 -19.67
N GLU A 100 23.22 9.99 -20.96
CA GLU A 100 24.39 10.54 -21.65
C GLU A 100 24.73 11.98 -21.23
N LEU A 101 23.82 12.66 -20.52
CA LEU A 101 24.04 14.02 -19.99
C LEU A 101 24.54 14.01 -18.54
N PHE A 102 24.45 12.87 -17.85
CA PHE A 102 25.12 12.66 -16.57
C PHE A 102 26.61 12.36 -16.76
N SER A 103 27.40 12.45 -15.68
CA SER A 103 28.81 12.04 -15.70
C SER A 103 29.00 10.62 -16.25
N VAL A 104 30.14 10.35 -16.89
CA VAL A 104 30.47 9.00 -17.39
C VAL A 104 30.36 7.96 -16.27
N GLN A 105 30.77 8.30 -15.05
CA GLN A 105 30.66 7.42 -13.88
C GLN A 105 29.19 7.10 -13.54
N ALA A 106 28.31 8.10 -13.59
CA ALA A 106 26.88 7.89 -13.37
C ALA A 106 26.27 7.01 -14.48
N GLY A 107 26.67 7.20 -15.74
CA GLY A 107 26.28 6.34 -16.85
C GLY A 107 26.67 4.88 -16.63
N ILE A 108 27.91 4.62 -16.21
CA ILE A 108 28.38 3.26 -15.87
C ILE A 108 27.54 2.65 -14.75
N ILE A 109 27.22 3.43 -13.70
CA ILE A 109 26.40 2.96 -12.58
C ILE A 109 24.96 2.67 -13.01
N ALA A 110 24.38 3.50 -13.87
CA ALA A 110 23.02 3.30 -14.39
C ALA A 110 22.89 2.01 -15.20
N GLN A 111 23.96 1.57 -15.85
CA GLN A 111 24.03 0.32 -16.61
C GLN A 111 24.37 -0.92 -15.76
N ALA A 112 24.62 -0.76 -14.46
CA ALA A 112 24.95 -1.88 -13.58
C ALA A 112 23.73 -2.81 -13.36
N PRO A 113 23.89 -4.15 -13.33
CA PRO A 113 22.77 -5.08 -13.17
C PRO A 113 21.95 -4.89 -11.89
N ASP A 114 22.56 -4.36 -10.83
CA ASP A 114 21.95 -4.12 -9.52
C ASP A 114 21.48 -2.67 -9.33
N TYR A 115 21.58 -1.82 -10.35
CA TYR A 115 21.27 -0.39 -10.28
C TYR A 115 19.87 -0.12 -9.69
N LEU A 116 18.83 -0.74 -10.25
CA LEU A 116 17.45 -0.52 -9.80
C LEU A 116 17.21 -1.04 -8.36
N ASP A 117 17.93 -2.07 -7.93
CA ASP A 117 17.85 -2.56 -6.56
C ASP A 117 18.50 -1.59 -5.57
N ARG A 118 19.61 -0.96 -5.98
CA ARG A 118 20.27 0.10 -5.21
C ARG A 118 19.43 1.38 -5.15
N VAL A 119 18.75 1.75 -6.24
CA VAL A 119 17.84 2.91 -6.29
C VAL A 119 16.73 2.79 -5.24
N ARG A 120 16.19 1.59 -5.00
CA ARG A 120 15.12 1.36 -4.00
C ARG A 120 15.53 1.74 -2.58
N GLU A 121 16.82 1.69 -2.26
CA GLU A 121 17.38 2.08 -0.97
C GLU A 121 18.55 3.08 -1.17
N PHE A 122 18.39 4.03 -2.10
CA PHE A 122 19.48 4.91 -2.56
C PHE A 122 20.17 5.70 -1.43
N THR A 123 19.46 5.94 -0.33
CA THR A 123 20.00 6.64 0.85
C THR A 123 21.15 5.88 1.54
N LEU A 124 21.30 4.58 1.28
CA LEU A 124 22.44 3.76 1.71
C LEU A 124 23.64 3.84 0.77
N HIS A 125 23.47 4.46 -0.40
CA HIS A 125 24.46 4.50 -1.47
C HIS A 125 24.95 5.93 -1.68
N ALA A 126 26.05 6.28 -1.01
CA ALA A 126 26.60 7.64 -1.02
C ALA A 126 27.00 8.10 -2.44
N ASP A 127 27.45 7.18 -3.28
CA ASP A 127 27.75 7.44 -4.69
C ASP A 127 26.50 7.80 -5.50
N LEU A 128 25.38 7.09 -5.31
CA LEU A 128 24.11 7.44 -5.93
C LEU A 128 23.65 8.85 -5.51
N CYS A 129 23.77 9.15 -4.22
CA CYS A 129 23.40 10.47 -3.71
C CYS A 129 24.30 11.59 -4.28
N ALA A 130 25.59 11.32 -4.48
CA ALA A 130 26.53 12.31 -4.99
C ALA A 130 26.38 12.56 -6.49
N LEU A 131 26.14 11.51 -7.28
CA LEU A 131 26.17 11.57 -8.75
C LEU A 131 24.83 11.94 -9.37
N PHE A 132 23.70 11.63 -8.72
CA PHE A 132 22.37 11.80 -9.29
C PHE A 132 21.56 12.93 -8.65
N THR A 133 22.13 13.73 -7.74
CA THR A 133 21.44 14.90 -7.17
C THR A 133 21.32 15.99 -8.24
N VAL A 134 20.10 16.44 -8.49
CA VAL A 134 19.79 17.42 -9.54
C VAL A 134 19.34 18.77 -8.97
N ALA A 135 18.74 18.80 -7.79
CA ALA A 135 18.25 20.03 -7.17
C ALA A 135 18.04 19.85 -5.66
N VAL A 136 17.67 20.95 -5.00
CA VAL A 136 17.28 21.00 -3.59
C VAL A 136 15.83 21.47 -3.48
N LEU A 137 15.02 20.76 -2.69
CA LEU A 137 13.72 21.20 -2.23
C LEU A 137 13.87 21.80 -0.83
N GLU A 138 13.37 23.02 -0.64
CA GLU A 138 13.22 23.63 0.68
C GLU A 138 11.74 23.59 1.07
N ALA A 139 11.44 23.20 2.29
CA ALA A 139 10.10 23.27 2.89
C ALA A 139 10.15 24.16 4.12
N ARG A 140 9.25 25.14 4.20
CA ARG A 140 9.08 25.98 5.39
C ARG A 140 7.71 25.83 6.01
N PHE A 141 7.64 25.95 7.33
CA PHE A 141 6.42 25.87 8.09
C PHE A 141 6.39 26.95 9.19
N ARG A 142 5.28 27.69 9.26
CA ARG A 142 5.02 28.70 10.30
C ARG A 142 3.87 28.24 11.22
N PRO A 143 4.10 28.06 12.54
CA PRO A 143 3.05 27.68 13.49
C PRO A 143 2.01 28.77 13.74
N GLU A 144 2.48 30.02 13.87
CA GLU A 144 1.65 31.19 14.21
C GLU A 144 1.00 31.78 12.95
N GLY A 145 -0.06 31.10 12.48
CA GLY A 145 -0.72 31.39 11.20
C GLY A 145 -0.29 30.33 10.19
N PRO A 146 -1.13 29.30 9.93
CA PRO A 146 -0.72 28.04 9.31
C PRO A 146 -0.33 28.25 7.85
N GLY A 147 0.91 28.66 7.65
CA GLY A 147 1.50 28.94 6.36
C GLY A 147 2.63 27.94 6.08
N ALA A 148 2.72 27.51 4.84
CA ALA A 148 3.82 26.70 4.35
C ALA A 148 4.37 27.28 3.04
N SER A 149 5.64 27.05 2.77
CA SER A 149 6.22 27.33 1.46
C SER A 149 7.11 26.20 1.01
N LEU A 150 7.18 26.04 -0.32
CA LEU A 150 8.06 25.09 -0.98
C LEU A 150 8.93 25.86 -1.98
N ALA A 151 10.23 25.58 -2.03
CA ALA A 151 11.12 26.15 -3.03
C ALA A 151 12.00 25.09 -3.68
N LEU A 152 12.11 25.16 -5.01
CA LEU A 152 13.07 24.39 -5.79
C LEU A 152 14.28 25.27 -6.08
N THR A 153 15.48 24.79 -5.73
CA THR A 153 16.74 25.48 -6.04
C THR A 153 17.69 24.53 -6.76
N GLY A 154 18.24 24.95 -7.89
CA GLY A 154 19.24 24.15 -8.62
C GLY A 154 19.85 24.92 -9.79
N PRO A 155 20.96 24.42 -10.37
CA PRO A 155 21.54 25.00 -11.57
C PRO A 155 20.65 24.71 -12.78
N GLU A 156 20.49 25.69 -13.67
CA GLU A 156 19.85 25.53 -14.98
C GLU A 156 20.56 24.40 -15.76
N HIS A 157 21.89 24.44 -15.77
CA HIS A 157 22.77 23.36 -16.25
C HIS A 157 23.82 23.00 -15.21
N ASP A 158 23.82 21.76 -14.74
CA ASP A 158 24.87 21.21 -13.88
C ASP A 158 26.03 20.69 -14.73
N ARG A 159 26.96 21.60 -15.05
CA ARG A 159 28.08 21.35 -15.94
C ARG A 159 29.38 21.04 -15.20
N VAL A 160 30.01 19.93 -15.61
CA VAL A 160 31.30 19.46 -15.09
C VAL A 160 32.29 19.25 -16.24
N ILE A 161 33.45 19.90 -16.17
CA ILE A 161 34.52 19.78 -17.17
C ILE A 161 35.65 18.89 -16.64
N ALA A 162 36.08 17.92 -17.46
CA ALA A 162 37.24 17.09 -17.21
C ALA A 162 38.47 17.65 -17.93
N LEU A 163 39.40 18.29 -17.21
CA LEU A 163 40.58 18.93 -17.82
C LEU A 163 41.48 17.93 -18.54
N ASP A 164 41.70 16.76 -17.95
CA ASP A 164 42.51 15.69 -18.53
C ASP A 164 41.68 14.75 -19.42
N GLY A 165 40.37 14.95 -19.48
CA GLY A 165 39.41 14.04 -20.11
C GLY A 165 39.14 12.79 -19.26
N VAL A 166 38.27 11.92 -19.76
CA VAL A 166 37.89 10.65 -19.11
C VAL A 166 38.22 9.50 -20.04
N VAL A 167 39.03 8.55 -19.55
CA VAL A 167 39.35 7.29 -20.22
C VAL A 167 38.71 6.16 -19.44
N VAL A 168 37.99 5.28 -20.14
CA VAL A 168 37.32 4.12 -19.55
C VAL A 168 37.97 2.85 -20.11
N ASP A 169 38.37 1.94 -19.22
CA ASP A 169 38.88 0.64 -19.61
C ASP A 169 37.72 -0.27 -20.04
N THR A 170 37.73 -0.71 -21.30
CA THR A 170 36.74 -1.65 -21.85
C THR A 170 37.38 -2.99 -22.19
N GLU A 171 36.57 -4.01 -22.46
CA GLU A 171 37.06 -5.32 -22.92
C GLU A 171 37.91 -5.24 -24.20
N ASN A 172 37.67 -4.21 -25.03
CA ASN A 172 38.40 -3.95 -26.27
C ASN A 172 39.59 -2.98 -26.08
N GLY A 173 39.94 -2.65 -24.83
CA GLY A 173 40.99 -1.71 -24.46
C GLY A 173 40.46 -0.36 -23.96
N PRO A 174 41.35 0.58 -23.59
CA PRO A 174 40.97 1.89 -23.10
C PRO A 174 40.31 2.74 -24.20
N VAL A 175 39.18 3.35 -23.89
CA VAL A 175 38.42 4.25 -24.77
C VAL A 175 38.37 5.65 -24.15
N GLN A 176 38.68 6.68 -24.95
CA GLN A 176 38.48 8.06 -24.53
C GLN A 176 36.99 8.38 -24.55
N ALA A 177 36.34 8.37 -23.39
CA ALA A 177 34.91 8.68 -23.26
C ALA A 177 34.66 10.20 -23.36
N VAL A 178 35.51 11.00 -22.70
CA VAL A 178 35.41 12.47 -22.72
C VAL A 178 36.78 13.03 -23.13
N PRO A 179 36.90 13.86 -24.17
CA PRO A 179 38.18 14.46 -24.55
C PRO A 179 38.70 15.42 -23.46
N ALA A 180 40.00 15.68 -23.43
CA ALA A 180 40.59 16.68 -22.53
C ALA A 180 39.94 18.07 -22.71
N GLY A 181 39.49 18.67 -21.61
CA GLY A 181 38.71 19.91 -21.59
C GLY A 181 37.24 19.75 -22.01
N GLY A 182 36.78 18.52 -22.25
CA GLY A 182 35.39 18.20 -22.56
C GLY A 182 34.48 18.22 -21.34
N ALA A 183 33.18 18.32 -21.59
CA ALA A 183 32.17 18.15 -20.55
C ALA A 183 32.01 16.66 -20.22
N ASP A 184 32.28 16.32 -18.97
CA ASP A 184 31.92 15.01 -18.40
C ASP A 184 30.44 14.97 -18.06
N GLN A 185 29.88 16.11 -17.64
CA GLN A 185 28.46 16.27 -17.37
C GLN A 185 27.96 17.60 -17.91
N ASP A 186 26.76 17.61 -18.47
CA ASP A 186 26.03 18.84 -18.83
C ASP A 186 24.52 18.61 -18.72
N LEU A 187 24.08 18.41 -17.48
CA LEU A 187 22.70 18.02 -17.18
C LEU A 187 21.80 19.26 -17.05
N PRO A 188 20.66 19.35 -17.74
CA PRO A 188 19.65 20.38 -17.48
C PRO A 188 18.94 20.08 -16.13
N ALA A 189 19.63 20.36 -15.02
CA ALA A 189 19.31 19.81 -13.71
C ALA A 189 18.03 20.41 -13.12
N PHE A 190 17.83 21.73 -13.26
CA PHE A 190 16.61 22.39 -12.84
C PHE A 190 15.37 21.86 -13.58
N ASP A 191 15.43 21.74 -14.91
CA ASP A 191 14.34 21.21 -15.74
C ASP A 191 14.07 19.72 -15.47
N THR A 192 15.12 18.97 -15.12
CA THR A 192 15.00 17.57 -14.69
C THR A 192 14.22 17.47 -13.37
N ALA A 193 14.44 18.39 -12.42
CA ALA A 193 13.77 18.41 -11.13
C ALA A 193 12.35 19.02 -11.17
N LEU A 194 12.06 19.88 -12.14
CA LEU A 194 10.83 20.68 -12.19
C LEU A 194 9.52 19.85 -12.17
N PRO A 195 9.39 18.70 -12.89
CA PRO A 195 8.19 17.88 -12.82
C PRO A 195 7.90 17.32 -11.43
N PHE A 196 8.94 16.93 -10.68
CA PHE A 196 8.80 16.48 -9.30
C PHE A 196 8.33 17.63 -8.39
N PHE A 197 8.91 18.82 -8.56
CA PHE A 197 8.48 20.01 -7.83
C PHE A 197 7.02 20.38 -8.13
N HIS A 198 6.60 20.32 -9.41
CA HIS A 198 5.21 20.55 -9.80
C HIS A 198 4.25 19.57 -9.14
N ALA A 199 4.59 18.28 -9.09
CA ALA A 199 3.77 17.27 -8.41
C ALA A 199 3.67 17.54 -6.91
N MET A 200 4.78 17.92 -6.27
CA MET A 200 4.83 18.30 -4.86
C MET A 200 3.99 19.55 -4.57
N ALA A 201 4.16 20.61 -5.36
CA ALA A 201 3.40 21.85 -5.22
C ALA A 201 1.91 21.64 -5.45
N ALA A 202 1.53 20.81 -6.43
CA ALA A 202 0.13 20.50 -6.67
C ALA A 202 -0.47 19.68 -5.51
N SER A 203 0.34 18.81 -4.90
CA SER A 203 -0.02 18.09 -3.67
C SER A 203 -0.22 19.04 -2.49
N ALA A 204 0.61 20.07 -2.37
CA ALA A 204 0.41 21.14 -1.37
C ALA A 204 -0.92 21.85 -1.58
N SER A 205 -1.19 22.37 -2.78
CA SER A 205 -2.45 23.05 -3.07
C SER A 205 -3.68 22.17 -2.80
N TYR A 206 -3.63 20.90 -3.23
CA TYR A 206 -4.70 19.94 -2.98
C TYR A 206 -4.93 19.71 -1.48
N CYS A 207 -3.88 19.46 -0.71
CA CYS A 207 -4.00 19.13 0.71
C CYS A 207 -4.42 20.34 1.55
N ILE A 208 -3.93 21.53 1.20
CA ILE A 208 -4.24 22.80 1.87
C ILE A 208 -5.65 23.27 1.48
N GLY A 209 -6.10 22.97 0.26
CA GLY A 209 -7.42 23.32 -0.25
C GLY A 209 -7.48 24.66 -0.99
N GLU A 210 -6.32 25.25 -1.30
CA GLU A 210 -6.18 26.48 -2.08
C GLU A 210 -4.86 26.49 -2.86
N GLY A 211 -4.79 27.25 -3.95
CA GLY A 211 -3.53 27.51 -4.65
C GLY A 211 -2.60 28.40 -3.83
N PRO A 212 -1.31 28.50 -4.19
CA PRO A 212 -0.38 29.40 -3.53
C PRO A 212 -0.82 30.86 -3.71
N GLN A 213 -0.56 31.70 -2.71
CA GLN A 213 -0.82 33.14 -2.78
C GLN A 213 0.42 33.96 -3.11
N SER A 214 1.60 33.35 -3.14
CA SER A 214 2.84 33.99 -3.56
C SER A 214 3.71 33.06 -4.40
N LEU A 215 4.43 33.64 -5.36
CA LEU A 215 5.38 32.99 -6.25
C LEU A 215 6.58 33.92 -6.44
N THR A 216 7.79 33.41 -6.27
CA THR A 216 9.02 34.15 -6.57
C THR A 216 9.98 33.31 -7.40
N ARG A 217 10.70 33.95 -8.34
CA ARG A 217 11.86 33.38 -9.03
C ARG A 217 13.05 34.31 -8.86
N HIS A 218 14.15 33.74 -8.39
CA HIS A 218 15.44 34.39 -8.29
C HIS A 218 16.44 33.66 -9.19
N THR A 219 17.22 34.41 -9.95
CA THR A 219 18.29 33.88 -10.78
C THR A 219 19.60 34.53 -10.37
N ARG A 220 20.69 33.77 -10.37
CA ARG A 220 22.04 34.29 -10.15
C ARG A 220 23.05 33.54 -11.02
N PRO A 221 24.25 34.09 -11.24
CA PRO A 221 25.35 33.32 -11.82
C PRO A 221 25.58 32.03 -11.03
N GLY A 222 25.58 30.90 -11.73
CA GLY A 222 25.81 29.58 -11.18
C GLY A 222 27.29 29.21 -11.13
N MET A 223 27.56 27.95 -10.78
CA MET A 223 28.92 27.44 -10.61
C MET A 223 29.26 26.43 -11.70
N LEU A 224 30.38 26.64 -12.40
CA LEU A 224 31.01 25.62 -13.23
C LEU A 224 31.90 24.74 -12.35
N ARG A 225 31.78 23.43 -12.50
CA ARG A 225 32.65 22.47 -11.80
C ARG A 225 33.71 21.94 -12.75
N VAL A 226 34.94 21.81 -12.25
CA VAL A 226 36.09 21.39 -13.05
C VAL A 226 36.95 20.44 -12.23
N TYR A 227 37.38 19.32 -12.81
CA TYR A 227 38.34 18.41 -12.18
C TYR A 227 39.43 17.98 -13.17
N GLY A 228 40.56 17.48 -12.62
CA GLY A 228 41.77 17.16 -13.37
C GLY A 228 42.88 18.21 -13.18
N GLY A 229 44.06 17.92 -13.73
CA GLY A 229 45.30 18.68 -13.51
C GLY A 229 45.98 18.37 -12.16
N GLU A 230 46.74 19.33 -11.62
CA GLU A 230 47.45 19.19 -10.34
C GLU A 230 46.53 19.31 -9.10
N THR A 231 45.24 19.56 -9.29
CA THR A 231 44.26 19.86 -8.22
C THR A 231 43.00 18.99 -8.34
N GLY A 232 42.33 18.70 -7.22
CA GLY A 232 41.04 18.00 -7.20
C GLY A 232 39.88 18.83 -7.77
N LEU A 233 38.64 18.34 -7.61
CA LEU A 233 37.42 19.03 -8.03
C LEU A 233 37.35 20.44 -7.45
N ARG A 234 37.16 21.44 -8.31
CA ARG A 234 36.96 22.85 -7.96
C ARG A 234 35.66 23.37 -8.55
N SER A 235 35.08 24.39 -7.91
CA SER A 235 33.91 25.10 -8.40
C SER A 235 34.26 26.57 -8.60
N GLU A 236 33.94 27.12 -9.77
CA GLU A 236 34.19 28.52 -10.11
C GLU A 236 32.90 29.19 -10.63
N PRO A 237 32.61 30.45 -10.25
CA PRO A 237 31.45 31.16 -10.79
C PRO A 237 31.54 31.27 -12.31
N SER A 238 30.44 30.97 -13.00
CA SER A 238 30.35 31.08 -14.45
C SER A 238 29.19 31.98 -14.84
N PRO A 239 29.40 33.01 -15.69
CA PRO A 239 28.30 33.83 -16.20
C PRO A 239 27.39 33.07 -17.18
N ASP A 240 27.87 31.93 -17.71
CA ASP A 240 27.15 31.12 -18.70
C ASP A 240 26.25 30.05 -18.05
N ILE A 241 26.34 29.89 -16.73
CA ILE A 241 25.49 28.99 -15.95
C ILE A 241 24.67 29.85 -15.02
N ARG A 242 23.40 29.48 -14.82
CA ARG A 242 22.51 30.16 -13.89
C ARG A 242 22.07 29.21 -12.80
N ASP A 243 22.04 29.69 -11.57
CA ASP A 243 21.32 29.04 -10.47
C ASP A 243 19.93 29.67 -10.38
N ILE A 244 18.90 28.83 -10.36
CA ILE A 244 17.50 29.25 -10.31
C ILE A 244 16.91 28.80 -8.97
N ARG A 245 16.18 29.70 -8.32
CA ARG A 245 15.31 29.39 -7.18
C ARG A 245 13.88 29.80 -7.50
N LEU A 246 12.98 28.82 -7.53
CA LEU A 246 11.54 28.99 -7.75
C LEU A 246 10.80 28.63 -6.46
N ALA A 247 9.98 29.52 -5.93
CA ALA A 247 9.34 29.31 -4.64
C ALA A 247 7.86 29.70 -4.63
N LEU A 248 7.07 28.92 -3.91
CA LEU A 248 5.61 29.03 -3.78
C LEU A 248 5.23 29.11 -2.29
N GLY A 249 4.33 30.03 -1.95
CA GLY A 249 3.83 30.21 -0.58
C GLY A 249 2.33 30.02 -0.46
N TRP A 250 1.91 29.23 0.53
CA TRP A 250 0.53 29.03 0.96
C TRP A 250 0.35 29.61 2.37
N GLY A 251 -0.45 30.65 2.54
CA GLY A 251 -0.68 31.30 3.83
C GLY A 251 0.56 31.98 4.44
N MET A 252 1.67 32.05 3.70
CA MET A 252 2.88 32.79 4.05
C MET A 252 3.56 33.35 2.80
N ASP A 253 4.18 34.51 2.94
CA ASP A 253 5.08 35.05 1.93
C ASP A 253 6.35 34.21 1.88
N VAL A 254 6.87 33.98 0.68
CA VAL A 254 8.21 33.42 0.52
C VAL A 254 9.23 34.51 0.82
N PRO A 255 10.11 34.35 1.81
CA PRO A 255 11.09 35.38 2.15
C PRO A 255 12.04 35.66 1.00
N GLU A 256 12.39 36.93 0.83
CA GLU A 256 13.44 37.34 -0.11
C GLU A 256 14.76 36.69 0.30
N ASN A 257 15.54 36.24 -0.68
CA ASN A 257 16.89 35.78 -0.43
C ASN A 257 17.82 37.02 -0.39
N PRO A 258 18.33 37.45 0.77
CA PRO A 258 19.14 38.66 0.88
C PRO A 258 20.46 38.56 0.10
N ASP A 259 20.92 37.35 -0.22
CA ASP A 259 22.14 37.11 -0.98
C ASP A 259 21.93 37.18 -2.51
N VAL A 260 20.68 37.35 -2.98
CA VAL A 260 20.35 37.39 -4.41
C VAL A 260 19.55 38.66 -4.75
N PRO A 261 20.21 39.71 -5.29
CA PRO A 261 19.58 41.00 -5.51
C PRO A 261 18.63 41.05 -6.71
N GLU A 262 18.76 40.14 -7.70
CA GLU A 262 17.88 40.08 -8.86
C GLU A 262 16.69 39.14 -8.61
N ARG A 263 15.50 39.75 -8.51
CA ARG A 263 14.21 39.07 -8.46
C ARG A 263 13.56 39.23 -9.82
N ASP A 264 13.74 38.22 -10.67
CA ASP A 264 13.25 38.28 -12.05
C ASP A 264 11.74 38.02 -12.16
N LEU A 265 11.16 37.37 -11.15
CA LEU A 265 9.72 37.14 -11.05
C LEU A 265 9.25 37.31 -9.62
N CYS A 266 8.14 38.04 -9.47
CA CYS A 266 7.32 37.92 -8.27
C CYS A 266 5.88 38.16 -8.61
N TRP A 267 5.05 37.31 -8.03
CA TRP A 267 3.62 37.35 -8.14
C TRP A 267 3.02 37.13 -6.76
N ASN A 268 1.98 37.90 -6.43
CA ASN A 268 1.18 37.71 -5.23
C ASN A 268 -0.30 37.79 -5.62
N ALA A 269 -1.12 36.93 -5.04
CA ALA A 269 -2.57 37.04 -5.21
C ALA A 269 -3.07 38.39 -4.64
N PRO A 270 -3.99 39.10 -5.32
CA PRO A 270 -4.83 38.62 -6.42
C PRO A 270 -4.35 39.04 -7.83
N ASP A 271 -3.07 39.41 -8.02
CA ASP A 271 -2.58 39.80 -9.34
C ASP A 271 -2.72 38.64 -10.36
N PRO A 272 -2.82 38.90 -11.68
CA PRO A 272 -2.84 37.84 -12.68
C PRO A 272 -1.56 37.00 -12.64
N VAL A 273 -1.71 35.67 -12.67
CA VAL A 273 -0.56 34.74 -12.71
C VAL A 273 0.26 34.99 -13.97
N PRO A 274 1.61 34.97 -13.89
CA PRO A 274 2.48 35.04 -15.07
C PRO A 274 2.12 34.00 -16.13
N GLU A 275 2.15 34.38 -17.40
CA GLU A 275 1.74 33.53 -18.53
C GLU A 275 2.50 32.18 -18.57
N GLU A 276 3.78 32.18 -18.18
CA GLU A 276 4.62 30.97 -18.09
C GLU A 276 4.11 29.94 -17.06
N PHE A 277 3.24 30.33 -16.13
CA PHE A 277 2.63 29.45 -15.12
C PHE A 277 1.12 29.34 -15.26
N ALA A 278 0.50 29.86 -16.33
CA ALA A 278 -0.95 29.90 -16.49
C ALA A 278 -1.62 28.52 -16.39
N ASP A 279 -0.92 27.46 -16.85
CA ASP A 279 -1.39 26.07 -16.81
C ASP A 279 -0.74 25.24 -15.69
N ALA A 280 -0.08 25.89 -14.72
CA ALA A 280 0.65 25.17 -13.70
C ALA A 280 -0.30 24.36 -12.80
N PRO A 281 0.00 23.07 -12.52
CA PRO A 281 -0.94 22.14 -11.87
C PRO A 281 -1.23 22.51 -10.41
N TRP A 282 -0.43 23.40 -9.83
CA TRP A 282 -0.54 23.86 -8.44
C TRP A 282 -1.36 25.13 -8.26
N LEU A 283 -1.83 25.79 -9.33
CA LEU A 283 -2.64 27.01 -9.22
C LEU A 283 -4.00 26.81 -8.57
N THR A 284 -4.55 25.61 -8.68
CA THR A 284 -5.87 25.26 -8.15
C THR A 284 -5.75 24.09 -7.19
N ALA A 285 -6.55 24.13 -6.12
CA ALA A 285 -6.79 22.95 -5.28
C ALA A 285 -7.89 22.05 -5.84
N ASP A 286 -8.76 22.62 -6.69
CA ASP A 286 -9.82 21.88 -7.36
C ASP A 286 -9.23 21.06 -8.50
N LEU A 287 -9.22 19.76 -8.32
CA LEU A 287 -8.96 18.79 -9.37
C LEU A 287 -10.31 18.41 -10.00
N PRO A 288 -10.62 18.84 -11.24
CA PRO A 288 -11.94 18.64 -11.85
C PRO A 288 -12.30 17.16 -11.92
N GLY A 289 -13.34 16.75 -11.19
CA GLY A 289 -13.73 15.35 -11.09
C GLY A 289 -12.82 14.50 -10.21
N ALA A 290 -12.03 15.06 -9.28
CA ALA A 290 -11.45 14.30 -8.16
C ALA A 290 -12.57 13.88 -7.19
N ALA A 291 -13.59 14.73 -7.03
CA ALA A 291 -14.86 14.38 -6.40
C ALA A 291 -15.62 13.26 -7.18
N ASN A 292 -15.46 13.18 -8.50
CA ASN A 292 -16.03 12.10 -9.35
C ASN A 292 -15.04 10.94 -9.56
N SER A 293 -13.77 11.12 -9.16
CA SER A 293 -12.73 10.10 -9.19
C SER A 293 -12.80 9.18 -7.98
N LEU A 294 -13.69 9.53 -7.05
CA LEU A 294 -14.32 8.67 -6.08
C LEU A 294 -15.34 7.71 -6.71
N ASP A 295 -15.43 7.63 -8.04
CA ASP A 295 -16.35 6.71 -8.71
C ASP A 295 -15.61 5.90 -9.81
N LYS A 296 -14.95 4.79 -9.43
CA LYS A 296 -14.46 3.70 -10.32
C LYS A 296 -15.48 3.34 -11.43
N ARG A 297 -16.78 3.51 -11.12
CA ARG A 297 -17.93 3.36 -12.03
C ARG A 297 -17.90 4.29 -13.25
N THR A 298 -17.37 5.50 -13.12
CA THR A 298 -17.24 6.46 -14.23
C THR A 298 -16.17 6.04 -15.23
N MET A 299 -15.21 5.19 -14.81
CA MET A 299 -14.16 4.62 -15.66
C MET A 299 -14.53 3.25 -16.26
N GLY A 300 -15.78 2.79 -16.07
CA GLY A 300 -16.24 1.48 -16.55
C GLY A 300 -15.61 0.29 -15.81
N ILE A 301 -15.00 0.52 -14.64
CA ILE A 301 -14.46 -0.52 -13.77
C ILE A 301 -15.56 -0.84 -12.74
N GLU A 302 -16.27 -1.95 -12.97
CA GLU A 302 -17.36 -2.43 -12.12
C GLU A 302 -16.89 -3.45 -11.06
N ASP A 303 -15.59 -3.63 -10.86
CA ASP A 303 -15.08 -4.64 -9.94
C ASP A 303 -15.31 -4.21 -8.48
N LYS A 304 -16.10 -5.02 -7.76
CA LYS A 304 -16.36 -4.85 -6.33
C LYS A 304 -15.05 -5.06 -5.54
N PRO A 305 -14.78 -4.27 -4.49
CA PRO A 305 -13.61 -4.50 -3.63
C PRO A 305 -13.68 -5.86 -2.94
N ARG A 306 -12.52 -6.50 -2.78
CA ARG A 306 -12.42 -7.84 -2.18
C ARG A 306 -12.40 -7.79 -0.67
N LEU A 307 -13.33 -8.50 -0.03
CA LEU A 307 -13.44 -8.59 1.42
C LEU A 307 -12.68 -9.81 1.97
N ILE A 308 -11.73 -9.55 2.86
CA ILE A 308 -10.98 -10.56 3.62
C ILE A 308 -11.40 -10.43 5.09
N LEU A 309 -11.95 -11.51 5.65
CA LEU A 309 -12.19 -11.62 7.09
C LEU A 309 -10.93 -12.13 7.78
N LEU A 310 -10.23 -11.26 8.50
CA LEU A 310 -9.01 -11.59 9.24
C LEU A 310 -9.37 -11.96 10.69
N THR A 311 -9.06 -13.21 11.06
CA THR A 311 -9.32 -13.73 12.41
C THR A 311 -8.14 -14.53 12.94
N GLY A 312 -8.23 -14.99 14.18
CA GLY A 312 -7.18 -15.77 14.85
C GLY A 312 -7.07 -15.41 16.33
N PHE A 313 -6.63 -16.39 17.11
CA PHE A 313 -6.56 -16.28 18.57
C PHE A 313 -5.63 -15.15 19.04
N LEU A 314 -5.76 -14.73 20.30
CA LEU A 314 -4.96 -13.65 20.88
C LEU A 314 -3.45 -13.93 20.71
N GLY A 315 -2.69 -12.91 20.28
CA GLY A 315 -1.25 -13.02 20.11
C GLY A 315 -0.76 -13.81 18.89
N SER A 316 -1.63 -14.30 18.00
CA SER A 316 -1.22 -15.09 16.83
C SER A 316 -0.42 -14.33 15.77
N GLY A 317 -0.41 -12.99 15.83
CA GLY A 317 0.30 -12.12 14.90
C GLY A 317 -0.57 -11.53 13.80
N LYS A 318 -1.89 -11.39 14.02
CA LYS A 318 -2.83 -10.71 13.11
C LYS A 318 -2.35 -9.31 12.70
N THR A 319 -1.96 -8.48 13.66
CA THR A 319 -1.45 -7.11 13.42
C THR A 319 -0.19 -7.11 12.55
N SER A 320 0.74 -8.05 12.81
CA SER A 320 1.96 -8.18 12.00
C SER A 320 1.67 -8.62 10.57
N PHE A 321 0.76 -9.57 10.39
CA PHE A 321 0.27 -9.98 9.09
C PHE A 321 -0.40 -8.81 8.35
N LEU A 322 -1.29 -8.08 9.03
CA LEU A 322 -2.04 -6.97 8.46
C LEU A 322 -1.11 -5.87 7.95
N ALA A 323 -0.14 -5.45 8.77
CA ALA A 323 0.88 -4.47 8.38
C ALA A 323 1.61 -4.92 7.11
N ARG A 324 2.03 -6.18 7.08
CA ARG A 324 2.76 -6.74 5.94
C ARG A 324 1.89 -6.85 4.67
N PHE A 325 0.62 -7.19 4.84
CA PHE A 325 -0.34 -7.26 3.75
C PHE A 325 -0.59 -5.87 3.14
N ILE A 326 -0.74 -4.84 3.98
CA ILE A 326 -0.87 -3.44 3.54
C ILE A 326 0.38 -3.01 2.77
N GLU A 327 1.58 -3.30 3.27
CA GLU A 327 2.84 -2.99 2.58
C GLU A 327 2.94 -3.66 1.21
N ASP A 328 2.62 -4.95 1.09
CA ASP A 328 2.69 -5.68 -0.19
C ASP A 328 1.65 -5.15 -1.18
N GLN A 329 0.44 -4.81 -0.73
CA GLN A 329 -0.58 -4.21 -1.60
C GLN A 329 -0.18 -2.80 -2.03
N ALA A 330 0.31 -1.96 -1.12
CA ALA A 330 0.80 -0.63 -1.44
C ALA A 330 1.92 -0.69 -2.48
N ALA A 331 2.87 -1.63 -2.35
CA ALA A 331 3.93 -1.86 -3.33
C ALA A 331 3.42 -2.30 -4.72
N ARG A 332 2.21 -2.86 -4.79
CA ARG A 332 1.53 -3.29 -6.03
C ARG A 332 0.47 -2.30 -6.50
N ASN A 333 0.41 -1.12 -5.89
CA ASN A 333 -0.61 -0.09 -6.13
C ASN A 333 -2.05 -0.49 -5.76
N GLY A 334 -2.23 -1.50 -4.91
CA GLY A 334 -3.51 -1.88 -4.33
C GLY A 334 -3.80 -1.12 -3.04
N PHE A 335 -5.04 -0.69 -2.86
CA PHE A 335 -5.51 0.00 -1.66
C PHE A 335 -6.25 -0.97 -0.72
N VAL A 336 -5.89 -0.94 0.56
CA VAL A 336 -6.50 -1.78 1.60
C VAL A 336 -7.20 -0.88 2.63
N ALA A 337 -8.52 -1.03 2.77
CA ALA A 337 -9.26 -0.49 3.91
C ALA A 337 -9.26 -1.52 5.04
N VAL A 338 -9.01 -1.09 6.27
CA VAL A 338 -9.06 -1.96 7.46
C VAL A 338 -10.21 -1.53 8.34
N VAL A 339 -11.07 -2.48 8.69
CA VAL A 339 -12.15 -2.30 9.67
C VAL A 339 -11.84 -3.18 10.86
N GLN A 340 -11.58 -2.58 12.02
CA GLN A 340 -11.35 -3.31 13.27
C GLN A 340 -12.65 -3.37 14.06
N ASN A 341 -13.10 -4.57 14.41
CA ASN A 341 -14.27 -4.77 15.25
C ASN A 341 -13.81 -5.08 16.69
N GLU A 342 -13.45 -4.07 17.49
CA GLU A 342 -13.10 -4.21 18.91
C GLU A 342 -14.24 -3.78 19.85
N ILE A 343 -14.41 -4.51 20.97
CA ILE A 343 -15.27 -4.13 22.10
C ILE A 343 -14.35 -3.76 23.27
N GLY A 344 -14.26 -2.48 23.64
CA GLY A 344 -13.68 -2.04 24.93
C GLY A 344 -12.61 -0.94 24.84
N GLU A 345 -12.66 -0.03 25.82
CA GLU A 345 -11.82 1.15 26.06
C GLU A 345 -10.40 1.21 25.43
N LYS A 346 -10.17 2.27 24.64
CA LYS A 346 -8.87 2.85 24.25
C LYS A 346 -7.85 1.82 23.71
N GLY A 347 -7.97 1.51 22.42
CA GLY A 347 -7.00 0.72 21.68
C GLY A 347 -5.59 1.30 21.74
N LEU A 348 -4.65 0.49 22.23
CA LEU A 348 -3.21 0.73 22.26
C LEU A 348 -2.56 0.66 20.85
N ASP A 349 -3.35 0.41 19.80
CA ASP A 349 -2.84 -0.01 18.49
C ASP A 349 -2.87 1.09 17.42
N GLY A 350 -3.55 2.22 17.64
CA GLY A 350 -3.42 3.42 16.78
C GLY A 350 -2.02 4.05 16.78
N LYS A 351 -1.13 3.60 17.68
CA LYS A 351 0.27 4.04 17.78
C LYS A 351 1.29 3.11 17.11
N LEU A 352 0.92 1.87 16.79
CA LEU A 352 1.87 0.87 16.27
C LEU A 352 1.93 0.81 14.74
N LEU A 353 0.93 1.34 14.05
CA LEU A 353 0.83 1.30 12.60
C LEU A 353 0.62 2.72 12.09
N GLY A 354 1.72 3.39 11.71
CA GLY A 354 1.70 4.77 11.21
C GLY A 354 0.80 4.96 9.99
N GLN A 355 0.49 6.24 9.74
CA GLN A 355 -0.34 6.94 8.73
C GLN A 355 -0.50 6.36 7.29
N GLN A 356 -0.64 5.06 7.09
CA GLN A 356 -0.77 4.41 5.77
C GLN A 356 -2.18 3.88 5.46
N TYR A 357 -3.18 4.18 6.29
CA TYR A 357 -4.56 3.70 6.12
C TYR A 357 -5.58 4.64 6.79
N ALA A 358 -6.82 4.68 6.27
CA ALA A 358 -7.96 5.24 7.00
C ALA A 358 -8.48 4.18 7.97
N VAL A 359 -8.41 4.49 9.27
CA VAL A 359 -9.13 3.75 10.31
C VAL A 359 -10.44 4.47 10.55
N THR A 360 -11.56 3.77 10.37
CA THR A 360 -12.83 4.22 10.94
C THR A 360 -13.14 3.28 12.10
N GLU A 361 -12.92 3.76 13.32
CA GLU A 361 -13.42 3.11 14.52
C GLU A 361 -14.95 3.27 14.56
N VAL A 362 -15.67 2.18 14.77
CA VAL A 362 -17.12 2.19 14.98
C VAL A 362 -17.37 2.18 16.48
N ASP A 363 -17.43 3.36 17.09
CA ASP A 363 -17.95 3.51 18.46
C ASP A 363 -19.45 3.84 18.41
N GLU A 364 -20.27 3.05 19.12
CA GLU A 364 -20.97 3.53 20.34
C GLU A 364 -22.03 2.52 20.85
N GLY A 365 -22.03 2.30 22.18
CA GLY A 365 -23.26 2.24 22.97
C GLY A 365 -23.82 0.85 23.33
N CYS A 366 -23.54 0.37 24.55
CA CYS A 366 -24.31 -0.70 25.19
C CYS A 366 -25.81 -0.40 25.20
N VAL A 367 -26.61 -1.26 24.59
CA VAL A 367 -27.83 -1.94 25.06
C VAL A 367 -28.38 -2.70 23.85
N CYS A 368 -28.90 -3.91 24.07
CA CYS A 368 -29.43 -4.83 23.08
C CYS A 368 -29.87 -4.22 21.73
N CYS A 369 -29.54 -4.95 20.66
CA CYS A 369 -30.33 -5.09 19.44
C CYS A 369 -29.77 -4.39 18.17
N THR A 370 -29.49 -5.23 17.15
CA THR A 370 -29.19 -5.01 15.70
C THR A 370 -27.80 -4.49 15.27
N LEU A 371 -26.84 -5.43 15.13
CA LEU A 371 -25.49 -5.23 14.55
C LEU A 371 -25.47 -5.06 13.01
N SER A 372 -26.43 -5.60 12.24
CA SER A 372 -26.42 -5.54 10.75
C SER A 372 -26.41 -4.14 10.13
N GLY A 373 -26.84 -3.11 10.86
CA GLY A 373 -26.95 -1.74 10.33
C GLY A 373 -25.63 -0.96 10.35
N SER A 374 -24.81 -1.16 11.37
CA SER A 374 -23.60 -0.35 11.60
C SER A 374 -22.46 -0.73 10.66
N LEU A 375 -22.24 -2.03 10.41
CA LEU A 375 -21.20 -2.51 9.51
C LEU A 375 -21.44 -2.06 8.07
N ARG A 376 -22.68 -2.18 7.57
CA ARG A 376 -23.04 -1.72 6.21
C ARG A 376 -22.89 -0.21 6.06
N LEU A 377 -23.26 0.58 7.06
CA LEU A 377 -23.10 2.04 7.03
C LEU A 377 -21.62 2.46 7.05
N ALA A 378 -20.82 1.85 7.92
CA ALA A 378 -19.38 2.10 8.00
C ALA A 378 -18.69 1.74 6.66
N LEU A 379 -18.99 0.56 6.12
CA LEU A 379 -18.45 0.14 4.83
C LEU A 379 -18.96 1.01 3.69
N SER A 380 -20.22 1.45 3.70
CA SER A 380 -20.74 2.38 2.68
C SER A 380 -19.96 3.70 2.67
N GLY A 381 -19.66 4.25 3.86
CA GLY A 381 -18.82 5.43 4.00
C GLY A 381 -17.43 5.20 3.42
N ILE A 382 -16.75 4.13 3.86
CA ILE A 382 -15.41 3.75 3.39
C ILE A 382 -15.38 3.53 1.87
N LEU A 383 -16.36 2.83 1.32
CA LEU A 383 -16.44 2.56 -0.11
C LEU A 383 -16.71 3.83 -0.92
N SER A 384 -17.53 4.74 -0.39
CA SER A 384 -17.82 6.02 -1.06
C SER A 384 -16.64 7.00 -1.02
N GLU A 385 -15.84 6.97 0.05
CA GLU A 385 -14.78 7.95 0.30
C GLU A 385 -13.40 7.47 -0.19
N PHE A 386 -13.12 6.17 -0.13
CA PHE A 386 -11.76 5.65 -0.34
C PHE A 386 -11.64 4.66 -1.51
N GLN A 387 -12.76 4.10 -2.00
CA GLN A 387 -12.79 3.14 -3.11
C GLN A 387 -11.71 2.03 -3.05
N PRO A 388 -11.63 1.26 -1.96
CA PRO A 388 -10.58 0.27 -1.80
C PRO A 388 -10.54 -0.79 -2.89
N ASP A 389 -9.39 -1.45 -3.04
CA ASP A 389 -9.29 -2.70 -3.81
C ASP A 389 -9.54 -3.91 -2.89
N PHE A 390 -9.14 -3.78 -1.62
CA PHE A 390 -9.37 -4.76 -0.57
C PHE A 390 -9.98 -4.11 0.66
N VAL A 391 -10.91 -4.82 1.29
CA VAL A 391 -11.41 -4.52 2.63
C VAL A 391 -10.96 -5.67 3.53
N VAL A 392 -10.23 -5.37 4.60
CA VAL A 392 -9.88 -6.34 5.64
C VAL A 392 -10.73 -6.04 6.86
N LEU A 393 -11.63 -6.96 7.18
CA LEU A 393 -12.41 -6.93 8.41
C LEU A 393 -11.66 -7.74 9.48
N GLU A 394 -11.03 -7.06 10.42
CA GLU A 394 -10.34 -7.69 11.55
C GLU A 394 -11.32 -7.97 12.70
N THR A 395 -11.31 -9.21 13.18
CA THR A 395 -12.06 -9.64 14.37
C THR A 395 -11.16 -9.69 15.60
N THR A 396 -11.69 -9.38 16.79
CA THR A 396 -10.93 -9.59 18.03
C THR A 396 -10.44 -11.03 18.18
N GLY A 397 -9.38 -11.23 18.96
CA GLY A 397 -8.81 -12.57 19.16
C GLY A 397 -9.75 -13.59 19.80
N LEU A 398 -10.86 -13.13 20.39
CA LEU A 398 -11.89 -13.95 21.04
C LEU A 398 -13.22 -13.95 20.28
N ALA A 399 -13.31 -13.27 19.14
CA ALA A 399 -14.51 -13.25 18.32
C ALA A 399 -14.64 -14.55 17.50
N ASN A 400 -15.87 -15.05 17.41
CA ASN A 400 -16.21 -16.15 16.51
C ASN A 400 -16.56 -15.58 15.12
N PRO A 401 -15.83 -15.93 14.05
CA PRO A 401 -16.10 -15.41 12.70
C PRO A 401 -17.50 -15.76 12.19
N ALA A 402 -18.14 -16.80 12.74
CA ALA A 402 -19.53 -17.17 12.43
C ALA A 402 -20.52 -16.00 12.53
N ASN A 403 -20.32 -15.12 13.52
CA ASN A 403 -21.23 -14.01 13.80
C ASN A 403 -21.24 -12.97 12.67
N LEU A 404 -20.10 -12.83 11.98
CA LEU A 404 -19.94 -11.85 10.90
C LEU A 404 -20.27 -12.43 9.53
N LEU A 405 -20.13 -13.75 9.33
CA LEU A 405 -20.40 -14.38 8.03
C LEU A 405 -21.86 -14.16 7.56
N SER A 406 -22.82 -14.13 8.47
CA SER A 406 -24.21 -13.79 8.13
C SER A 406 -24.41 -12.32 7.78
N GLU A 407 -23.64 -11.40 8.38
CA GLU A 407 -23.71 -9.97 8.08
C GLU A 407 -23.00 -9.63 6.77
N ILE A 408 -21.93 -10.36 6.44
CA ILE A 408 -21.22 -10.25 5.17
C ILE A 408 -22.11 -10.61 3.98
N ALA A 409 -23.07 -11.51 4.17
CA ALA A 409 -24.08 -11.85 3.17
C ALA A 409 -24.87 -10.64 2.69
N ASP A 410 -25.18 -9.71 3.60
CA ASP A 410 -25.95 -8.49 3.32
C ASP A 410 -25.12 -7.42 2.59
N LEU A 411 -23.84 -7.68 2.31
CA LEU A 411 -22.88 -6.78 1.66
C LEU A 411 -22.51 -7.23 0.23
N ASP A 412 -23.13 -8.29 -0.29
CA ASP A 412 -22.81 -8.85 -1.61
C ASP A 412 -23.08 -7.85 -2.75
N ASP A 413 -23.94 -6.86 -2.57
CA ASP A 413 -24.15 -5.77 -3.53
C ASP A 413 -22.97 -4.78 -3.60
N MET A 414 -22.14 -4.73 -2.54
CA MET A 414 -21.09 -3.75 -2.34
C MET A 414 -19.67 -4.32 -2.43
N LEU A 415 -19.46 -5.58 -2.03
CA LEU A 415 -18.15 -6.22 -1.87
C LEU A 415 -18.13 -7.61 -2.52
N GLU A 416 -16.96 -8.05 -2.96
CA GLU A 416 -16.69 -9.43 -3.38
C GLU A 416 -16.08 -10.18 -2.19
N PHE A 417 -16.78 -11.18 -1.64
CA PHE A 417 -16.20 -11.98 -0.55
C PHE A 417 -15.02 -12.84 -1.04
N ALA A 418 -13.82 -12.60 -0.52
CA ALA A 418 -12.61 -13.26 -0.98
C ALA A 418 -12.22 -14.46 -0.10
N SER A 419 -12.05 -14.26 1.22
CA SER A 419 -11.62 -15.35 2.11
C SER A 419 -11.84 -15.05 3.60
N VAL A 420 -11.94 -16.12 4.39
CA VAL A 420 -11.65 -16.10 5.84
C VAL A 420 -10.19 -16.51 6.03
N THR A 421 -9.36 -15.58 6.47
CA THR A 421 -7.95 -15.80 6.77
C THR A 421 -7.75 -15.87 8.29
N THR A 422 -7.35 -17.04 8.78
CA THR A 422 -7.12 -17.30 10.21
C THR A 422 -5.63 -17.40 10.48
N VAL A 423 -5.10 -16.51 11.34
CA VAL A 423 -3.71 -16.56 11.81
C VAL A 423 -3.61 -17.45 13.04
N VAL A 424 -2.78 -18.49 12.97
CA VAL A 424 -2.55 -19.47 14.04
C VAL A 424 -1.09 -19.37 14.50
N ASP A 425 -0.88 -19.23 15.81
CA ASP A 425 0.46 -19.26 16.40
C ASP A 425 0.99 -20.71 16.37
N ALA A 426 2.14 -20.96 15.75
CA ALA A 426 2.72 -22.29 15.70
C ALA A 426 3.21 -22.81 17.07
N ALA A 427 3.71 -21.92 17.92
CA ALA A 427 4.26 -22.27 19.22
C ALA A 427 3.17 -22.45 20.29
N CYS A 428 2.18 -21.55 20.30
CA CYS A 428 1.10 -21.56 21.30
C CYS A 428 -0.20 -22.21 20.81
N GLY A 429 -0.31 -22.48 19.51
CA GLY A 429 -1.53 -22.97 18.86
C GLY A 429 -2.06 -24.31 19.39
N PRO A 430 -1.24 -25.33 19.69
CA PRO A 430 -1.74 -26.61 20.19
C PRO A 430 -2.52 -26.43 21.50
N ALA A 431 -1.92 -25.69 22.45
CA ALA A 431 -2.56 -25.38 23.74
C ALA A 431 -3.85 -24.56 23.56
N ALA A 432 -3.84 -23.58 22.64
CA ALA A 432 -5.02 -22.78 22.34
C ALA A 432 -6.17 -23.62 21.75
N LEU A 433 -5.86 -24.55 20.84
CA LEU A 433 -6.83 -25.47 20.24
C LEU A 433 -7.40 -26.48 21.25
N ASP A 434 -6.63 -26.86 22.27
CA ASP A 434 -7.09 -27.73 23.36
C ASP A 434 -8.02 -27.00 24.32
N ALA A 435 -7.60 -25.82 24.78
CA ALA A 435 -8.26 -25.08 25.83
C ALA A 435 -9.48 -24.27 25.36
N HIS A 436 -9.53 -23.84 24.10
CA HIS A 436 -10.49 -22.83 23.65
C HIS A 436 -11.28 -23.25 22.40
N GLU A 437 -12.61 -23.36 22.55
CA GLU A 437 -13.50 -23.67 21.42
C GLU A 437 -13.45 -22.59 20.34
N VAL A 438 -13.27 -21.31 20.71
CA VAL A 438 -13.15 -20.22 19.74
C VAL A 438 -11.98 -20.41 18.78
N ALA A 439 -10.82 -20.89 19.26
CA ALA A 439 -9.67 -21.17 18.41
C ALA A 439 -9.96 -22.31 17.42
N ARG A 440 -10.68 -23.36 17.87
CA ARG A 440 -11.14 -24.45 17.00
C ARG A 440 -12.15 -23.95 15.95
N SER A 441 -13.10 -23.13 16.35
CA SER A 441 -14.11 -22.54 15.44
C SER A 441 -13.48 -21.63 14.40
N GLN A 442 -12.53 -20.76 14.79
CA GLN A 442 -11.75 -19.93 13.87
C GLN A 442 -10.99 -20.78 12.84
N ALA A 443 -10.41 -21.91 13.26
CA ALA A 443 -9.72 -22.82 12.36
C ALA A 443 -10.69 -23.57 11.41
N ARG A 444 -11.85 -24.01 11.92
CA ARG A 444 -12.89 -24.70 11.13
C ARG A 444 -13.47 -23.81 10.03
N LEU A 445 -13.62 -22.51 10.28
CA LEU A 445 -14.23 -21.58 9.31
C LEU A 445 -13.24 -20.98 8.31
N ALA A 446 -11.93 -21.18 8.50
CA ALA A 446 -10.88 -20.63 7.65
C ALA A 446 -10.95 -21.16 6.21
N ASP A 447 -10.73 -20.29 5.23
CA ASP A 447 -10.23 -20.70 3.91
C ASP A 447 -8.73 -20.89 3.93
N ILE A 448 -8.06 -20.03 4.70
CA ILE A 448 -6.62 -19.91 4.73
C ILE A 448 -6.19 -19.91 6.18
N LEU A 449 -5.30 -20.83 6.51
CA LEU A 449 -4.66 -20.93 7.80
C LEU A 449 -3.21 -20.47 7.65
N LEU A 450 -2.91 -19.31 8.22
CA LEU A 450 -1.55 -18.81 8.31
C LEU A 450 -0.93 -19.34 9.60
N LEU A 451 -0.19 -20.43 9.49
CA LEU A 451 0.60 -20.98 10.59
C LEU A 451 1.83 -20.08 10.76
N ASN A 452 1.75 -19.15 11.72
CA ASN A 452 2.70 -18.07 11.92
C ASN A 452 3.67 -18.37 13.07
N LYS A 453 4.79 -17.63 13.13
CA LYS A 453 5.88 -17.82 14.10
C LYS A 453 6.54 -19.19 14.01
N THR A 454 6.66 -19.73 12.79
CA THR A 454 7.27 -21.04 12.57
C THR A 454 8.76 -21.07 12.93
N ASP A 455 9.40 -19.90 13.03
CA ASP A 455 10.75 -19.71 13.55
C ASP A 455 10.91 -20.03 15.05
N LEU A 456 9.80 -20.08 15.79
CA LEU A 456 9.78 -20.35 17.24
C LEU A 456 9.42 -21.80 17.60
N ALA A 457 9.15 -22.66 16.61
CA ALA A 457 8.72 -24.05 16.82
C ALA A 457 9.66 -25.03 16.12
N ALA A 458 9.81 -26.23 16.67
CA ALA A 458 10.57 -27.30 16.02
C ALA A 458 9.76 -27.91 14.86
N ASP A 459 10.44 -28.48 13.86
CA ASP A 459 9.77 -29.10 12.69
C ASP A 459 8.77 -30.20 13.09
N SER A 460 9.06 -30.97 14.15
CA SER A 460 8.15 -31.98 14.68
C SER A 460 6.83 -31.38 15.20
N ASP A 461 6.91 -30.22 15.84
CA ASP A 461 5.76 -29.54 16.43
C ASP A 461 4.92 -28.87 15.34
N LEU A 462 5.58 -28.37 14.29
CA LEU A 462 4.94 -27.84 13.09
C LEU A 462 4.13 -28.92 12.35
N ASP A 463 4.68 -30.13 12.22
CA ASP A 463 3.98 -31.26 11.59
C ASP A 463 2.79 -31.74 12.43
N GLU A 464 2.91 -31.72 13.77
CA GLU A 464 1.82 -32.06 14.68
C GLU A 464 0.67 -31.06 14.57
N ILE A 465 0.94 -29.76 14.71
CA ILE A 465 -0.11 -28.75 14.63
C ILE A 465 -0.75 -28.71 13.23
N GLU A 466 0.02 -28.89 12.17
CA GLU A 466 -0.52 -28.97 10.82
C GLU A 466 -1.47 -30.17 10.65
N THR A 467 -1.13 -31.32 11.23
CA THR A 467 -2.00 -32.51 11.25
C THR A 467 -3.30 -32.25 12.02
N ARG A 468 -3.21 -31.58 13.17
CA ARG A 468 -4.38 -31.18 13.97
C ARG A 468 -5.27 -30.20 13.20
N LEU A 469 -4.68 -29.18 12.58
CA LEU A 469 -5.41 -28.19 11.78
C LEU A 469 -6.11 -28.83 10.58
N ARG A 470 -5.46 -29.76 9.87
CA ARG A 470 -6.10 -30.52 8.77
C ARG A 470 -7.24 -31.40 9.25
N THR A 471 -7.14 -31.95 10.46
CA THR A 471 -8.22 -32.74 11.05
C THR A 471 -9.44 -31.85 11.37
N LEU A 472 -9.19 -30.62 11.82
CA LEU A 472 -10.24 -29.64 12.09
C LEU A 472 -10.87 -29.09 10.81
N ASN A 473 -10.04 -28.75 9.82
CA ASN A 473 -10.46 -28.18 8.55
C ASN A 473 -9.66 -28.79 7.39
N PRO A 474 -10.22 -29.81 6.72
CA PRO A 474 -9.57 -30.44 5.60
C PRO A 474 -9.47 -29.58 4.34
N THR A 475 -10.28 -28.52 4.25
CA THR A 475 -10.42 -27.68 3.04
C THR A 475 -9.57 -26.42 3.06
N ALA A 476 -9.00 -26.05 4.20
CA ALA A 476 -8.21 -24.83 4.34
C ALA A 476 -6.80 -24.99 3.75
N ASP A 477 -6.34 -23.93 3.08
CA ASP A 477 -4.97 -23.80 2.63
C ASP A 477 -4.08 -23.38 3.82
N ILE A 478 -3.17 -24.27 4.20
CA ILE A 478 -2.23 -24.01 5.31
C ILE A 478 -0.92 -23.47 4.73
N HIS A 479 -0.53 -22.27 5.16
CA HIS A 479 0.74 -21.64 4.84
C HIS A 479 1.59 -21.49 6.10
N ARG A 480 2.79 -22.07 6.08
CA ARG A 480 3.83 -21.78 7.07
C ARG A 480 4.38 -20.38 6.81
N THR A 481 4.39 -19.53 7.82
CA THR A 481 4.77 -18.13 7.70
C THR A 481 5.67 -17.71 8.86
N ASN A 482 6.62 -16.83 8.58
CA ASN A 482 7.31 -16.03 9.58
C ASN A 482 6.87 -14.57 9.39
N HIS A 483 6.52 -13.89 10.49
CA HIS A 483 5.96 -12.54 10.50
C HIS A 483 4.76 -12.35 9.55
N GLY A 484 3.94 -13.38 9.35
CA GLY A 484 2.78 -13.33 8.45
C GLY A 484 3.14 -13.19 6.96
N SER A 485 4.38 -13.44 6.55
CA SER A 485 4.78 -13.30 5.15
C SER A 485 4.16 -14.39 4.27
N VAL A 486 3.26 -13.98 3.37
CA VAL A 486 2.66 -14.84 2.34
C VAL A 486 2.44 -14.01 1.07
N PRO A 487 2.62 -14.55 -0.15
CA PRO A 487 2.25 -13.85 -1.37
C PRO A 487 0.77 -13.49 -1.33
N SER A 488 0.43 -12.23 -1.58
CA SER A 488 -0.94 -11.72 -1.57
C SER A 488 -1.90 -12.52 -2.47
N THR A 489 -1.43 -13.01 -3.62
CA THR A 489 -2.18 -13.88 -4.53
C THR A 489 -2.59 -15.22 -3.92
N ALA A 490 -2.04 -15.61 -2.77
CA ALA A 490 -2.51 -16.77 -2.02
C ALA A 490 -3.78 -16.46 -1.21
N LEU A 491 -4.02 -15.19 -0.89
CA LEU A 491 -5.14 -14.72 -0.05
C LEU A 491 -6.44 -14.50 -0.82
N TYR A 492 -6.33 -14.26 -2.13
CA TYR A 492 -7.44 -14.05 -3.06
C TYR A 492 -7.22 -14.86 -4.34
N GLY A 493 -8.25 -15.58 -4.77
CA GLY A 493 -8.12 -16.58 -5.84
C GLY A 493 -7.69 -17.95 -5.30
N VAL A 494 -8.34 -18.41 -4.22
CA VAL A 494 -8.10 -19.69 -3.54
C VAL A 494 -8.08 -20.82 -4.56
N ASN A 495 -6.88 -21.20 -4.99
CA ASN A 495 -6.66 -22.27 -5.95
C ASN A 495 -6.78 -23.61 -5.22
N PHE A 496 -8.03 -24.01 -4.95
CA PHE A 496 -8.38 -25.39 -4.60
C PHE A 496 -7.80 -26.41 -5.61
N ARG A 497 -7.48 -25.92 -6.82
CA ARG A 497 -6.76 -26.58 -7.92
C ARG A 497 -5.52 -27.37 -7.52
N LYS A 498 -4.76 -26.97 -6.48
CA LYS A 498 -3.48 -27.65 -6.14
C LYS A 498 -3.63 -28.96 -5.35
N ARG A 499 -4.83 -29.33 -4.87
CA ARG A 499 -4.98 -30.45 -3.92
C ARG A 499 -6.05 -31.50 -4.27
N LEU A 500 -6.56 -31.48 -5.49
CA LEU A 500 -7.50 -32.48 -6.01
C LEU A 500 -6.92 -33.91 -6.15
N ASN A 501 -5.61 -34.08 -5.92
CA ASN A 501 -4.92 -35.38 -5.99
C ASN A 501 -4.77 -36.09 -4.61
N ARG A 502 -5.63 -35.78 -3.64
CA ARG A 502 -5.63 -36.46 -2.32
C ARG A 502 -6.99 -37.09 -2.03
N PRO A 503 -7.01 -38.29 -1.42
CA PRO A 503 -8.25 -38.98 -1.09
C PRO A 503 -9.10 -38.16 -0.12
N ALA A 504 -10.41 -38.31 -0.25
CA ALA A 504 -11.43 -37.67 0.56
C ALA A 504 -11.08 -37.69 2.05
N PRO A 505 -11.19 -36.56 2.77
CA PRO A 505 -10.80 -36.49 4.16
C PRO A 505 -11.74 -37.32 5.05
N VAL A 506 -11.18 -38.30 5.76
CA VAL A 506 -11.89 -39.06 6.79
C VAL A 506 -12.06 -38.17 8.03
N LEU A 507 -13.28 -37.68 8.28
CA LEU A 507 -13.60 -36.91 9.48
C LEU A 507 -13.84 -37.84 10.68
N PRO A 508 -13.11 -37.70 11.81
CA PRO A 508 -13.43 -38.43 13.03
C PRO A 508 -14.69 -37.86 13.71
N THR A 509 -15.60 -38.74 14.16
CA THR A 509 -16.76 -38.38 15.00
C THR A 509 -16.28 -37.87 16.37
N LEU A 510 -16.25 -36.55 16.59
CA LEU A 510 -15.80 -35.94 17.84
C LEU A 510 -16.95 -35.79 18.86
N GLY A 511 -16.71 -36.30 20.07
CA GLY A 511 -17.63 -36.29 21.20
C GLY A 511 -17.78 -34.93 21.89
N ARG A 512 -18.96 -34.73 22.50
CA ARG A 512 -19.40 -33.55 23.26
C ARG A 512 -18.57 -33.33 24.53
N HIS A 513 -18.01 -32.13 24.72
CA HIS A 513 -17.92 -31.48 26.03
C HIS A 513 -17.88 -29.95 25.87
N ALA A 514 -18.76 -29.26 26.60
CA ALA A 514 -19.07 -27.85 26.50
C ALA A 514 -18.42 -27.05 27.65
N THR A 515 -18.00 -25.80 27.35
CA THR A 515 -18.24 -24.59 28.19
C THR A 515 -17.80 -23.33 27.43
N HIS A 516 -18.72 -22.83 26.60
CA HIS A 516 -19.34 -21.50 26.59
C HIS A 516 -20.55 -21.70 25.65
N GLU A 517 -21.72 -21.98 26.23
CA GLU A 517 -23.00 -22.34 25.57
C GLU A 517 -23.38 -21.20 24.58
N ASP A 518 -23.49 -21.35 23.24
CA ASP A 518 -24.40 -22.23 22.49
C ASP A 518 -24.01 -22.45 20.99
N ASP A 519 -22.73 -22.40 20.62
CA ASP A 519 -22.31 -22.39 19.19
C ASP A 519 -21.49 -23.64 18.79
N ALA A 520 -21.98 -24.85 19.04
CA ALA A 520 -21.27 -26.09 18.66
C ALA A 520 -21.15 -26.25 17.12
N ILE A 521 -20.16 -25.58 16.52
CA ILE A 521 -19.87 -25.64 15.08
C ILE A 521 -19.21 -26.99 14.77
N GLN A 522 -19.86 -27.77 13.93
CA GLN A 522 -19.42 -29.08 13.47
C GLN A 522 -19.13 -29.03 11.96
N SER A 523 -18.31 -29.98 11.50
CA SER A 523 -18.10 -30.25 10.07
C SER A 523 -18.63 -31.63 9.72
N SER A 524 -19.21 -31.78 8.53
CA SER A 524 -19.70 -33.05 8.02
C SER A 524 -19.42 -33.17 6.52
N LEU A 525 -19.01 -34.37 6.09
CA LEU A 525 -18.71 -34.70 4.70
C LEU A 525 -19.97 -35.23 4.01
N VAL A 526 -20.24 -34.74 2.81
CA VAL A 526 -21.21 -35.26 1.85
C VAL A 526 -20.41 -35.80 0.67
N GLU A 527 -20.43 -37.11 0.49
CA GLU A 527 -19.83 -37.77 -0.68
C GLU A 527 -20.73 -37.55 -1.91
N ILE A 528 -20.11 -37.32 -3.07
CA ILE A 528 -20.82 -37.13 -4.34
C ILE A 528 -20.33 -38.20 -5.30
N ASP A 529 -21.12 -39.27 -5.41
CA ASP A 529 -20.75 -40.47 -6.15
C ASP A 529 -21.14 -40.41 -7.65
N ALA A 530 -21.97 -39.43 -8.05
CA ALA A 530 -22.46 -39.28 -9.41
C ALA A 530 -22.63 -37.80 -9.83
N PRO A 531 -22.60 -37.51 -11.15
CA PRO A 531 -22.88 -36.16 -11.66
C PRO A 531 -24.28 -35.65 -11.26
N LEU A 532 -24.31 -34.46 -10.66
CA LEU A 532 -25.51 -33.81 -10.15
C LEU A 532 -26.24 -33.00 -11.23
N ASP A 533 -27.55 -32.90 -11.10
CA ASP A 533 -28.33 -31.92 -11.87
C ASP A 533 -28.12 -30.52 -11.28
N ARG A 534 -27.61 -29.58 -12.09
CA ARG A 534 -27.26 -28.22 -11.62
C ARG A 534 -28.46 -27.48 -11.04
N ARG A 535 -29.65 -27.63 -11.65
CA ARG A 535 -30.86 -26.93 -11.18
C ARG A 535 -31.27 -27.42 -9.81
N SER A 536 -31.27 -28.74 -9.60
CA SER A 536 -31.59 -29.36 -8.32
C SER A 536 -30.57 -29.00 -7.24
N PHE A 537 -29.29 -28.96 -7.60
CA PHE A 537 -28.23 -28.52 -6.70
C PHE A 537 -28.40 -27.06 -6.28
N THR A 538 -28.58 -26.14 -7.23
CA THR A 538 -28.78 -24.72 -6.95
C THR A 538 -30.03 -24.48 -6.10
N ALA A 539 -31.12 -25.21 -6.35
CA ALA A 539 -32.32 -25.15 -5.52
C ALA A 539 -32.06 -25.64 -4.09
N ALA A 540 -31.32 -26.74 -3.92
CA ALA A 540 -30.96 -27.25 -2.61
C ALA A 540 -30.04 -26.28 -1.83
N VAL A 541 -29.13 -25.59 -2.53
CA VAL A 541 -28.24 -24.56 -1.94
C VAL A 541 -29.05 -23.35 -1.49
N ALA A 542 -30.04 -22.91 -2.27
CA ALA A 542 -30.94 -21.81 -1.89
C ALA A 542 -31.77 -22.12 -0.64
N ASP A 543 -32.09 -23.40 -0.42
CA ASP A 543 -32.84 -23.88 0.75
C ASP A 543 -31.96 -24.29 1.95
N LEU A 544 -30.64 -24.01 1.91
CA LEU A 544 -29.76 -24.26 3.04
C LEU A 544 -30.18 -23.39 4.23
N PRO A 545 -30.33 -23.98 5.43
CA PRO A 545 -30.78 -23.22 6.58
C PRO A 545 -29.65 -22.38 7.15
N GLY A 546 -29.98 -21.27 7.84
CA GLY A 546 -29.00 -20.34 8.42
C GLY A 546 -28.08 -20.94 9.50
N GLN A 547 -28.25 -22.21 9.86
CA GLN A 547 -27.28 -22.93 10.68
C GLN A 547 -26.02 -23.33 9.92
N VAL A 548 -26.07 -23.40 8.58
CA VAL A 548 -24.90 -23.63 7.74
C VAL A 548 -24.14 -22.33 7.60
N LEU A 549 -22.95 -22.31 8.19
CA LEU A 549 -22.07 -21.14 8.19
C LEU A 549 -21.11 -21.17 7.00
N ARG A 550 -20.81 -22.36 6.49
CA ARG A 550 -19.94 -22.55 5.34
C ARG A 550 -20.19 -23.89 4.67
N ALA A 551 -20.04 -23.95 3.36
CA ALA A 551 -19.87 -25.21 2.66
C ALA A 551 -18.82 -25.09 1.55
N LYS A 552 -17.97 -26.10 1.40
CA LYS A 552 -16.91 -26.09 0.39
C LYS A 552 -16.62 -27.49 -0.12
N GLY A 553 -16.35 -27.60 -1.41
CA GLY A 553 -15.91 -28.86 -2.00
C GLY A 553 -15.95 -28.86 -3.52
N VAL A 554 -15.97 -30.04 -4.10
CA VAL A 554 -15.91 -30.28 -5.54
C VAL A 554 -17.16 -31.01 -5.96
N VAL A 555 -17.86 -30.46 -6.94
CA VAL A 555 -19.10 -31.01 -7.47
C VAL A 555 -18.92 -31.27 -8.96
N ARG A 556 -19.49 -32.37 -9.46
CA ARG A 556 -19.56 -32.65 -10.89
C ARG A 556 -21.00 -32.47 -11.34
N PHE A 557 -21.22 -31.66 -12.38
CA PHE A 557 -22.55 -31.46 -12.95
C PHE A 557 -22.72 -32.26 -14.24
N GLN A 558 -23.97 -32.62 -14.55
CA GLN A 558 -24.32 -33.31 -15.80
C GLN A 558 -24.16 -32.41 -17.04
N ASP A 559 -24.16 -31.10 -16.85
CA ASP A 559 -24.10 -30.08 -17.90
C ASP A 559 -22.69 -29.45 -18.07
N ALA A 560 -21.68 -29.98 -17.38
CA ALA A 560 -20.30 -29.50 -17.43
C ALA A 560 -19.33 -30.63 -17.76
N ASP A 561 -18.35 -30.34 -18.63
CA ASP A 561 -17.31 -31.30 -19.02
C ASP A 561 -16.24 -31.50 -17.92
N GLU A 562 -16.07 -30.50 -17.05
CA GLU A 562 -15.14 -30.52 -15.92
C GLU A 562 -15.87 -30.32 -14.58
N PRO A 563 -15.38 -30.90 -13.47
CA PRO A 563 -15.87 -30.60 -12.13
C PRO A 563 -15.69 -29.12 -11.75
N GLU A 564 -16.48 -28.66 -10.80
CA GLU A 564 -16.49 -27.29 -10.30
C GLU A 564 -16.23 -27.25 -8.79
N ILE A 565 -15.46 -26.26 -8.35
CA ILE A 565 -15.25 -25.94 -6.94
C ILE A 565 -16.44 -25.12 -6.47
N PHE A 566 -17.18 -25.67 -5.51
CA PHE A 566 -18.27 -25.00 -4.83
C PHE A 566 -17.77 -24.36 -3.54
N GLN A 567 -18.10 -23.08 -3.35
CA GLN A 567 -17.85 -22.33 -2.13
C GLN A 567 -19.14 -21.61 -1.73
N TYR A 568 -19.56 -21.79 -0.49
CA TYR A 568 -20.77 -21.20 0.06
C TYR A 568 -20.49 -20.58 1.42
N VAL A 569 -21.05 -19.38 1.60
CA VAL A 569 -21.33 -18.73 2.87
C VAL A 569 -22.82 -18.36 2.87
N PRO A 570 -23.45 -18.08 4.01
CA PRO A 570 -24.84 -17.63 4.03
C PRO A 570 -25.11 -16.55 2.97
N GLY A 571 -26.15 -16.73 2.16
CA GLY A 571 -26.57 -15.79 1.13
C GLY A 571 -25.72 -15.72 -0.15
N HIS A 572 -24.51 -16.29 -0.18
CA HIS A 572 -23.63 -16.20 -1.36
C HIS A 572 -22.93 -17.53 -1.67
N TYR A 573 -22.88 -17.89 -2.96
CA TYR A 573 -22.08 -19.02 -3.42
C TYR A 573 -21.38 -18.75 -4.74
N ALA A 574 -20.24 -19.40 -4.92
CA ALA A 574 -19.47 -19.38 -6.15
C ALA A 574 -19.20 -20.80 -6.63
N LEU A 575 -19.26 -20.96 -7.96
CA LEU A 575 -18.86 -22.15 -8.68
C LEU A 575 -17.74 -21.77 -9.66
N THR A 576 -16.61 -22.45 -9.58
CA THR A 576 -15.45 -22.17 -10.43
C THR A 576 -14.85 -23.45 -11.00
N PRO A 577 -14.34 -23.47 -12.24
CA PRO A 577 -13.72 -24.66 -12.83
C PRO A 577 -12.61 -25.28 -11.99
N ALA A 578 -12.75 -26.57 -11.67
CA ALA A 578 -11.80 -27.34 -10.86
C ALA A 578 -10.67 -27.99 -11.69
N GLY A 579 -10.80 -28.06 -13.02
CA GLY A 579 -9.90 -28.83 -13.87
C GLY A 579 -10.08 -30.34 -13.65
N ASP A 580 -8.99 -31.11 -13.63
CA ASP A 580 -9.00 -32.60 -13.62
C ASP A 580 -9.29 -33.24 -12.24
N ALA A 581 -10.23 -32.70 -11.46
CA ALA A 581 -10.60 -33.29 -10.17
C ALA A 581 -11.21 -34.72 -10.34
N GLU A 582 -10.58 -35.73 -9.74
CA GLU A 582 -11.10 -37.10 -9.79
C GLU A 582 -12.20 -37.34 -8.74
N GLU A 583 -12.05 -36.82 -7.52
CA GLU A 583 -13.00 -37.02 -6.42
C GLU A 583 -13.92 -35.81 -6.20
N CYS A 584 -15.23 -36.08 -6.02
CA CYS A 584 -16.25 -35.07 -5.74
C CYS A 584 -16.80 -35.25 -4.32
N PHE A 585 -16.82 -34.18 -3.55
CA PHE A 585 -17.29 -34.17 -2.17
C PHE A 585 -17.67 -32.75 -1.75
N LEU A 586 -18.45 -32.64 -0.69
CA LEU A 586 -18.77 -31.36 -0.04
C LEU A 586 -18.55 -31.46 1.45
N ILE A 587 -17.95 -30.44 2.06
CA ILE A 587 -17.87 -30.30 3.50
C ILE A 587 -18.82 -29.20 3.92
N VAL A 588 -19.81 -29.55 4.74
CA VAL A 588 -20.77 -28.64 5.35
C VAL A 588 -20.28 -28.31 6.76
N ILE A 589 -20.19 -27.02 7.08
CA ILE A 589 -19.72 -26.51 8.36
C ILE A 589 -20.80 -25.60 8.95
N GLY A 590 -21.22 -25.89 10.17
CA GLY A 590 -22.33 -25.18 10.79
C GLY A 590 -22.81 -25.83 12.07
N ARG A 591 -23.91 -25.32 12.61
CA ARG A 591 -24.58 -25.93 13.76
C ARG A 591 -25.40 -27.11 13.26
N ASP A 592 -25.28 -28.27 13.91
CA ASP A 592 -26.00 -29.50 13.52
C ASP A 592 -25.66 -29.97 12.09
N ALA A 593 -24.42 -29.71 11.65
CA ALA A 593 -23.93 -30.02 10.30
C ALA A 593 -24.16 -31.48 9.86
N PRO A 594 -24.03 -32.51 10.71
CA PRO A 594 -24.28 -33.90 10.30
C PRO A 594 -25.72 -34.16 9.84
N ARG A 595 -26.73 -33.58 10.52
CA ARG A 595 -28.13 -33.74 10.11
C ARG A 595 -28.39 -33.00 8.80
N ILE A 596 -27.91 -31.76 8.71
CA ILE A 596 -28.12 -30.91 7.52
C ILE A 596 -27.42 -31.49 6.30
N ALA A 597 -26.21 -32.02 6.45
CA ALA A 597 -25.48 -32.73 5.40
C ALA A 597 -26.27 -33.93 4.85
N GLY A 598 -26.90 -34.71 5.73
CA GLY A 598 -27.77 -35.83 5.33
C GLY A 598 -29.02 -35.39 4.57
N GLU A 599 -29.68 -34.33 5.03
CA GLU A 599 -30.85 -33.74 4.34
C GLU A 599 -30.47 -33.14 2.98
N PHE A 600 -29.33 -32.45 2.91
CA PHE A 600 -28.81 -31.87 1.68
C PHE A 600 -28.47 -32.95 0.66
N ARG A 601 -27.76 -34.01 1.07
CA ARG A 601 -27.44 -35.18 0.23
C ARG A 601 -28.69 -35.78 -0.42
N ALA A 602 -29.74 -35.99 0.37
CA ALA A 602 -31.01 -36.54 -0.11
C ALA A 602 -31.70 -35.64 -1.16
N ARG A 603 -31.57 -34.31 -1.03
CA ARG A 603 -32.17 -33.34 -1.98
C ARG A 603 -31.43 -33.24 -3.30
N ILE A 604 -30.10 -33.35 -3.28
CA ILE A 604 -29.28 -33.27 -4.49
C ILE A 604 -29.20 -34.60 -5.24
N GLY A 605 -29.72 -35.69 -4.66
CA GLY A 605 -29.74 -37.02 -5.29
C GLY A 605 -28.37 -37.69 -5.35
N ALA A 606 -27.50 -37.38 -4.39
CA ALA A 606 -26.12 -37.89 -4.28
C ALA A 606 -25.98 -39.10 -3.34
#